data_AF-A0AAU6MQP1-F1
#
_entry.id   AF-A0AAU6MQP1-F1
#
_cell.length_a   1.000
_cell.length_b   1.000
_cell.length_c   1.000
_cell.angle_alpha   90.00
_cell.angle_beta   90.00
_cell.angle_gamma   90.00
#
_symmetry.space_group_name_H-M   'P 1'
#
loop_
_entity.id
_entity.type
_entity.pdbx_description
1 polymer ?
#
loop_
_entity_poly.entity_id
_entity_poly.type
_entity_poly.pdbx_seq_one_letter_code
_entity_poly.pdbx_strand_id
1 'polypeptide(L)'
;MAAPKKSRGPAGGQGRPGRSLALILIAMVALTGGMFLADQPTPRLGIDLAGGTSITLEAKSEPGQESAINKTNMDTAVQIMERRVNGLGVSEAEVQTQGDRNIIVNIPKGTNSAQAREQVGTTAKLYFRPVLTVAQGTPTPTPSASSSGKPTPSGGPSAPTADNGKGSSTPDPSATTQGRAVTGALKADATPKASTTPKADATPSASAADQAAAAELQKKFAALDCSSKASRAAAARGAKPTDAVVACSSEGDAKYVLGPAEVSGTEVDNAKAGFDQSRGMWIVNMEFTKQGSKQFQTITKKLSAQQSPQNQFAIALDGEVVSAPRVNSTLSGSAEISGSFTQQSADDLANVLSYGALPLSFKEQSVTTVTAALGGEQLQAGLIAGAIGLALVVIYLVAYYRGLAFIALLSLLASGILTYTLMSLLGPAIGFALNLPAVCGAIVAIGITADSFIVYFERVRDEIREGRTLRPAVERAWPRARRTILVSDFVSFLAAAVLFVVTVGKVQGFAFTLGLTTLLDVVVVFLFTKPVMTLMARTKFFAGGHPWSGLDPKRLGAKPPLRRSRRVNAPTDPKEA
;
A
#
# COMPACT_ATOMS: atom_id res chain seq x y z
N MET A 1 -55.83 42.52 11.71
CA MET A 1 -54.84 42.31 10.63
C MET A 1 -53.62 43.18 10.93
N ALA A 2 -52.59 42.60 11.56
CA ALA A 2 -51.39 43.32 11.96
C ALA A 2 -50.30 43.17 10.88
N ALA A 3 -49.80 44.30 10.37
CA ALA A 3 -48.73 44.35 9.39
C ALA A 3 -47.43 43.71 9.95
N PRO A 4 -46.67 42.95 9.14
CA PRO A 4 -45.44 42.34 9.62
C PRO A 4 -44.36 43.42 9.81
N LYS A 5 -43.90 43.58 11.05
CA LYS A 5 -42.72 44.37 11.40
C LYS A 5 -41.51 43.82 10.66
N LYS A 6 -41.05 44.56 9.65
CA LYS A 6 -39.78 44.34 8.96
C LYS A 6 -38.65 44.60 9.97
N SER A 7 -38.11 43.53 10.54
CA SER A 7 -36.91 43.60 11.39
C SER A 7 -35.74 44.10 10.55
N ARG A 8 -35.35 45.36 10.74
CA ARG A 8 -34.01 45.83 10.37
C ARG A 8 -33.04 45.21 11.36
N GLY A 9 -32.51 44.03 11.04
CA GLY A 9 -31.32 43.52 11.70
C GLY A 9 -30.19 44.54 11.54
N PRO A 10 -29.31 44.71 12.55
CA PRO A 10 -28.17 45.62 12.46
C PRO A 10 -27.31 45.22 11.26
N ALA A 11 -26.93 46.21 10.45
CA ALA A 11 -26.03 46.03 9.32
C ALA A 11 -24.79 45.25 9.76
N GLY A 12 -24.49 44.16 9.04
CA GLY A 12 -23.43 43.20 9.38
C GLY A 12 -22.13 43.89 9.79
N GLY A 13 -21.61 43.48 10.95
CA GLY A 13 -20.41 44.03 11.56
C GLY A 13 -19.28 44.15 10.55
N GLN A 14 -18.75 45.37 10.44
CA GLN A 14 -17.62 45.72 9.59
C GLN A 14 -16.39 44.93 10.08
N GLY A 15 -16.16 43.76 9.47
CA GLY A 15 -15.06 42.87 9.85
C GLY A 15 -13.74 43.65 9.81
N ARG A 16 -13.04 43.72 10.95
CA ARG A 16 -11.75 44.38 11.07
C ARG A 16 -10.75 43.67 10.13
N PRO A 17 -10.28 44.32 9.05
CA PRO A 17 -9.45 43.65 8.03
C PRO A 17 -8.14 43.11 8.60
N GLY A 18 -7.62 43.71 9.68
CA GLY A 18 -6.43 43.21 10.36
C GLY A 18 -6.61 41.84 11.04
N ARG A 19 -7.82 41.49 11.50
CA ARG A 19 -8.07 40.18 12.15
C ARG A 19 -8.00 39.03 11.15
N SER A 20 -8.65 39.17 10.00
CA SER A 20 -8.61 38.16 8.93
C SER A 20 -7.18 37.96 8.39
N LEU A 21 -6.41 39.06 8.24
CA LEU A 21 -5.01 38.98 7.82
C LEU A 21 -4.13 38.29 8.88
N ALA A 22 -4.35 38.60 10.16
CA ALA A 22 -3.64 37.91 11.24
C ALA A 22 -3.97 36.42 11.26
N LEU A 23 -5.24 36.04 11.05
CA LEU A 23 -5.66 34.63 11.02
C LEU A 23 -4.97 33.86 9.88
N ILE A 24 -4.95 34.39 8.66
CA ILE A 24 -4.30 33.69 7.54
C ILE A 24 -2.77 33.66 7.68
N LEU A 25 -2.16 34.71 8.24
CA LEU A 25 -0.72 34.71 8.55
C LEU A 25 -0.38 33.67 9.63
N ILE A 26 -1.16 33.59 10.71
CA ILE A 26 -0.99 32.56 11.74
C ILE A 26 -1.15 31.17 11.13
N ALA A 27 -2.15 30.96 10.27
CA ALA A 27 -2.34 29.69 9.58
C ALA A 27 -1.16 29.34 8.67
N MET A 28 -0.65 30.29 7.87
CA MET A 28 0.55 30.07 7.06
C MET A 28 1.77 29.73 7.91
N VAL A 29 2.01 30.47 9.00
CA VAL A 29 3.15 30.23 9.90
C VAL A 29 3.00 28.88 10.60
N ALA A 30 1.79 28.50 11.03
CA ALA A 30 1.54 27.21 11.65
C ALA A 30 1.74 26.04 10.66
N LEU A 31 1.26 26.18 9.42
CA LEU A 31 1.44 25.15 8.38
C LEU A 31 2.89 25.04 7.92
N THR A 32 3.56 26.17 7.65
CA THR A 32 5.01 26.18 7.33
C THR A 32 5.84 25.64 8.48
N GLY A 33 5.56 26.05 9.72
CA GLY A 33 6.21 25.53 10.92
C GLY A 33 5.99 24.03 11.10
N GLY A 34 4.76 23.55 10.91
CA GLY A 34 4.43 22.12 10.92
C GLY A 34 5.18 21.33 9.86
N MET A 35 5.37 21.90 8.66
CA MET A 35 6.12 21.30 7.56
C MET A 35 7.59 21.08 7.93
N PHE A 36 8.24 22.07 8.56
CA PHE A 36 9.62 21.94 9.03
C PHE A 36 9.75 21.06 10.28
N LEU A 37 8.77 21.10 11.19
CA LEU A 37 8.75 20.22 12.38
C LEU A 37 8.57 18.74 12.00
N ALA A 38 7.86 18.46 10.91
CA ALA A 38 7.70 17.12 10.37
C ALA A 38 8.92 16.64 9.55
N ASP A 39 9.95 17.46 9.37
CA ASP A 39 11.12 17.20 8.50
C ASP A 39 10.74 16.83 7.06
N GLN A 40 9.67 17.46 6.54
CA GLN A 40 9.12 17.22 5.20
C GLN A 40 9.10 18.54 4.41
N PRO A 41 10.28 19.10 4.04
CA PRO A 41 10.36 20.40 3.36
C PRO A 41 9.89 20.34 1.91
N THR A 42 9.78 19.16 1.32
CA THR A 42 9.39 18.95 -0.08
C THR A 42 8.21 18.00 -0.19
N PRO A 43 7.23 18.26 -1.08
CA PRO A 43 6.14 17.33 -1.35
C PRO A 43 6.67 15.96 -1.77
N ARG A 44 6.07 14.90 -1.20
CA ARG A 44 6.35 13.52 -1.60
C ARG A 44 6.04 13.36 -3.08
N LEU A 45 7.02 12.90 -3.86
CA LEU A 45 6.86 12.70 -5.30
C LEU A 45 6.27 11.32 -5.57
N GLY A 46 5.29 11.27 -6.47
CA GLY A 46 4.74 10.02 -6.97
C GLY A 46 5.73 9.29 -7.87
N ILE A 47 5.46 8.00 -8.10
CA ILE A 47 6.30 7.10 -8.88
C ILE A 47 6.58 7.58 -10.31
N ASP A 48 5.66 8.37 -10.88
CA ASP A 48 5.82 8.96 -12.20
C ASP A 48 6.91 10.01 -12.28
N LEU A 49 7.23 10.65 -11.14
CA LEU A 49 8.24 11.70 -11.05
C LEU A 49 9.53 11.16 -10.41
N ALA A 50 9.41 10.34 -9.37
CA ALA A 50 10.54 9.74 -8.67
C ALA A 50 11.11 8.49 -9.37
N GLY A 51 10.31 7.84 -10.23
CA GLY A 51 10.62 6.53 -10.82
C GLY A 51 10.29 5.37 -9.86
N GLY A 52 10.06 4.19 -10.43
CA GLY A 52 9.72 2.98 -9.69
C GLY A 52 8.83 2.01 -10.47
N THR A 53 8.31 1.00 -9.78
CA THR A 53 7.38 -0.01 -10.33
C THR A 53 6.01 0.09 -9.68
N SER A 54 4.96 0.24 -10.49
CA SER A 54 3.56 0.20 -10.06
C SER A 54 2.93 -1.13 -10.49
N ILE A 55 2.31 -1.83 -9.55
CA ILE A 55 1.70 -3.15 -9.72
C ILE A 55 0.21 -3.03 -9.40
N THR A 56 -0.66 -3.38 -10.35
CA THR A 56 -2.10 -3.48 -10.11
C THR A 56 -2.50 -4.93 -9.88
N LEU A 57 -3.05 -5.22 -8.71
CA LEU A 57 -3.52 -6.53 -8.26
C LEU A 57 -5.05 -6.53 -8.23
N GLU A 58 -5.69 -7.51 -8.87
CA GLU A 58 -7.15 -7.70 -8.82
C GLU A 58 -7.51 -8.83 -7.86
N ALA A 59 -8.40 -8.54 -6.91
CA ALA A 59 -8.98 -9.51 -6.00
C ALA A 59 -9.85 -10.53 -6.75
N LYS A 60 -9.59 -11.81 -6.49
CA LYS A 60 -10.39 -12.95 -6.95
C LYS A 60 -11.05 -13.61 -5.74
N SER A 61 -12.37 -13.76 -5.81
CA SER A 61 -13.17 -14.53 -4.86
C SER A 61 -13.04 -16.02 -5.16
N GLU A 62 -13.03 -16.83 -4.11
CA GLU A 62 -13.15 -18.27 -4.26
C GLU A 62 -14.59 -18.66 -4.63
N PRO A 63 -14.79 -19.77 -5.38
CA PRO A 63 -16.13 -20.21 -5.77
C PRO A 63 -17.03 -20.40 -4.53
N GLY A 64 -18.13 -19.64 -4.45
CA GLY A 64 -19.07 -19.66 -3.31
C GLY A 64 -18.84 -18.59 -2.24
N GLN A 65 -17.82 -17.73 -2.37
CA GLN A 65 -17.54 -16.62 -1.44
C GLN A 65 -17.38 -15.26 -2.15
N GLU A 66 -18.30 -14.89 -3.05
CA GLU A 66 -18.24 -13.58 -3.71
C GLU A 66 -18.37 -12.39 -2.74
N SER A 67 -19.09 -12.58 -1.63
CA SER A 67 -19.23 -11.59 -0.53
C SER A 67 -17.93 -11.35 0.25
N ALA A 68 -16.88 -12.15 0.02
CA ALA A 68 -15.58 -11.94 0.63
C ALA A 68 -14.91 -10.67 0.09
N ILE A 69 -15.24 -10.22 -1.14
CA ILE A 69 -14.74 -8.96 -1.68
C ILE A 69 -15.59 -7.83 -1.12
N ASN A 70 -15.15 -7.30 0.01
CA ASN A 70 -15.75 -6.16 0.69
C ASN A 70 -14.66 -5.18 1.15
N LYS A 71 -15.07 -3.96 1.52
CA LYS A 71 -14.15 -2.88 1.88
C LYS A 71 -13.23 -3.27 3.05
N THR A 72 -13.75 -3.95 4.07
CA THR A 72 -12.97 -4.39 5.24
C THR A 72 -11.85 -5.36 4.85
N ASN A 73 -12.15 -6.34 4.00
CA ASN A 73 -11.16 -7.32 3.54
C ASN A 73 -10.14 -6.69 2.58
N MET A 74 -10.57 -5.75 1.74
CA MET A 74 -9.68 -4.98 0.88
C MET A 74 -8.74 -4.06 1.67
N ASP A 75 -9.26 -3.34 2.68
CA ASP A 75 -8.46 -2.48 3.55
C ASP A 75 -7.48 -3.31 4.40
N THR A 76 -7.91 -4.48 4.87
CA THR A 76 -7.02 -5.44 5.57
C THR A 76 -5.93 -5.95 4.64
N ALA A 77 -6.27 -6.28 3.38
CA ALA A 77 -5.29 -6.69 2.38
C ALA A 77 -4.28 -5.57 2.07
N VAL A 78 -4.73 -4.31 1.96
CA VAL A 78 -3.84 -3.15 1.83
C VAL A 78 -2.87 -3.05 2.99
N GLN A 79 -3.35 -3.14 4.24
CA GLN A 79 -2.48 -3.08 5.43
C GLN A 79 -1.47 -4.23 5.49
N ILE A 80 -1.83 -5.43 5.04
CA ILE A 80 -0.91 -6.57 4.98
C ILE A 80 0.13 -6.34 3.88
N MET A 81 -0.30 -5.91 2.68
CA MET A 81 0.60 -5.62 1.56
C MET A 81 1.56 -4.49 1.91
N GLU A 82 1.09 -3.41 2.52
CA GLU A 82 1.93 -2.29 2.96
C GLU A 82 2.99 -2.76 3.97
N ARG A 83 2.60 -3.56 4.97
CA ARG A 83 3.55 -4.16 5.92
C ARG A 83 4.58 -5.06 5.24
N ARG A 84 4.17 -5.87 4.25
CA ARG A 84 5.08 -6.72 3.47
C ARG A 84 6.08 -5.88 2.68
N VAL A 85 5.60 -4.84 1.99
CA VAL A 85 6.50 -4.00 1.18
C VAL A 85 7.48 -3.24 2.07
N ASN A 86 7.01 -2.70 3.20
CA ASN A 86 7.87 -2.02 4.19
C ASN A 86 8.88 -2.98 4.85
N GLY A 87 8.49 -4.23 5.10
CA GLY A 87 9.35 -5.28 5.67
C GLY A 87 10.54 -5.66 4.78
N LEU A 88 10.46 -5.40 3.48
CA LEU A 88 11.56 -5.59 2.52
C LEU A 88 12.55 -4.42 2.52
N GLY A 89 12.44 -3.50 3.48
CA GLY A 89 13.25 -2.29 3.52
C GLY A 89 12.84 -1.24 2.48
N VAL A 90 11.69 -1.41 1.82
CA VAL A 90 11.11 -0.38 0.95
C VAL A 90 10.53 0.70 1.86
N SER A 91 11.30 1.75 2.08
CA SER A 91 10.77 2.97 2.67
C SER A 91 9.92 3.67 1.58
N GLU A 92 8.71 4.11 1.91
CA GLU A 92 7.83 4.87 1.01
C GLU A 92 7.09 4.08 -0.08
N ALA A 93 6.83 2.79 0.13
CA ALA A 93 5.80 2.12 -0.67
C ALA A 93 4.42 2.79 -0.47
N GLU A 94 3.61 2.81 -1.51
CA GLU A 94 2.22 3.28 -1.44
C GLU A 94 1.31 2.14 -1.89
N VAL A 95 0.43 1.70 -1.01
CA VAL A 95 -0.55 0.66 -1.30
C VAL A 95 -1.94 1.25 -1.13
N GLN A 96 -2.73 1.25 -2.19
CA GLN A 96 -4.07 1.83 -2.19
C GLN A 96 -5.06 0.94 -2.93
N THR A 97 -6.31 0.92 -2.47
CA THR A 97 -7.40 0.29 -3.20
C THR A 97 -7.76 1.11 -4.45
N GLN A 98 -7.98 0.43 -5.58
CA GLN A 98 -8.46 0.98 -6.84
C GLN A 98 -9.85 0.39 -7.14
N GLY A 99 -10.88 1.22 -7.02
CA GLY A 99 -12.28 0.77 -7.13
C GLY A 99 -12.62 -0.26 -6.06
N ASP A 100 -13.49 -1.22 -6.40
CA ASP A 100 -13.99 -2.21 -5.44
C ASP A 100 -13.14 -3.49 -5.35
N ARG A 101 -12.29 -3.74 -6.36
CA ARG A 101 -11.61 -5.04 -6.53
C ARG A 101 -10.11 -4.97 -6.75
N ASN A 102 -9.54 -3.81 -7.02
CA ASN A 102 -8.11 -3.72 -7.31
C ASN A 102 -7.34 -3.10 -6.15
N ILE A 103 -6.05 -3.42 -6.07
CA ILE A 103 -5.06 -2.79 -5.20
C ILE A 103 -3.89 -2.37 -6.09
N ILE A 104 -3.50 -1.10 -6.01
CA ILE A 104 -2.30 -0.58 -6.65
C ILE A 104 -1.19 -0.54 -5.59
N VAL A 105 -0.05 -1.12 -5.92
CA VAL A 105 1.17 -1.11 -5.11
C VAL A 105 2.24 -0.34 -5.89
N ASN A 106 2.62 0.84 -5.40
CA ASN A 106 3.66 1.68 -5.96
C ASN A 106 4.95 1.50 -5.15
N ILE A 107 6.01 1.04 -5.82
CA ILE A 107 7.30 0.75 -5.20
C ILE A 107 8.33 1.72 -5.77
N PRO A 108 8.91 2.61 -4.96
CA PRO A 108 9.91 3.58 -5.43
C PRO A 108 11.19 2.89 -5.94
N LYS A 109 11.96 3.63 -6.74
CA LYS A 109 13.25 3.18 -7.29
C LYS A 109 14.27 2.90 -6.17
N GLY A 110 15.11 1.89 -6.37
CA GLY A 110 16.25 1.58 -5.48
C GLY A 110 16.07 0.31 -4.66
N THR A 111 14.85 -0.22 -4.60
CA THR A 111 14.58 -1.52 -3.98
C THR A 111 14.55 -2.64 -5.01
N ASN A 112 14.78 -3.90 -4.59
CA ASN A 112 14.62 -5.08 -5.44
C ASN A 112 13.14 -5.25 -5.85
N SER A 113 12.70 -4.51 -6.85
CA SER A 113 11.31 -4.50 -7.34
C SER A 113 10.86 -5.88 -7.80
N ALA A 114 11.77 -6.73 -8.27
CA ALA A 114 11.50 -8.13 -8.60
C ALA A 114 11.16 -8.97 -7.34
N GLN A 115 11.93 -8.84 -6.26
CA GLN A 115 11.65 -9.54 -5.00
C GLN A 115 10.38 -8.99 -4.34
N ALA A 116 10.23 -7.66 -4.34
CA ALA A 116 9.04 -7.02 -3.80
C ALA A 116 7.80 -7.48 -4.57
N ARG A 117 7.82 -7.49 -5.91
CA ARG A 117 6.74 -8.05 -6.73
C ARG A 117 6.39 -9.48 -6.34
N GLU A 118 7.37 -10.35 -6.21
CA GLU A 118 7.13 -11.75 -5.84
C GLU A 118 6.44 -11.86 -4.47
N GLN A 119 6.78 -11.00 -3.52
CA GLN A 119 6.19 -10.98 -2.19
C GLN A 119 4.80 -10.32 -2.10
N VAL A 120 4.53 -9.28 -2.91
CA VAL A 120 3.21 -8.63 -2.93
C VAL A 120 2.20 -9.36 -3.83
N GLY A 121 2.68 -10.02 -4.88
CA GLY A 121 1.87 -10.79 -5.83
C GLY A 121 1.53 -12.21 -5.38
N THR A 122 2.23 -12.77 -4.39
CA THR A 122 1.92 -14.08 -3.82
C THR A 122 0.83 -13.97 -2.75
N THR A 123 -0.22 -14.77 -2.93
CA THR A 123 -1.38 -14.84 -2.05
C THR A 123 -1.10 -15.59 -0.75
N ALA A 124 0.12 -15.51 -0.21
CA ALA A 124 0.69 -16.25 0.92
C ALA A 124 -0.32 -16.99 1.84
N LYS A 125 -0.94 -18.07 1.35
CA LYS A 125 -1.85 -18.90 2.12
C LYS A 125 -1.02 -19.79 3.01
N LEU A 126 -0.84 -19.35 4.25
CA LEU A 126 -0.10 -20.07 5.25
C LEU A 126 -1.00 -21.10 5.93
N TYR A 127 -0.61 -22.37 5.86
CA TYR A 127 -1.27 -23.47 6.55
C TYR A 127 -0.24 -24.33 7.27
N PHE A 128 -0.59 -24.76 8.48
CA PHE A 128 0.15 -25.78 9.20
C PHE A 128 -0.54 -27.12 9.00
N ARG A 129 0.19 -28.07 8.44
CA ARG A 129 -0.33 -29.39 8.03
C ARG A 129 0.55 -30.51 8.60
N PRO A 130 -0.01 -31.56 9.20
CA PRO A 130 0.77 -32.69 9.67
C PRO A 130 1.39 -33.44 8.49
N VAL A 131 2.65 -33.84 8.61
CA VAL A 131 3.33 -34.63 7.57
C VAL A 131 2.88 -36.08 7.70
N LEU A 132 2.40 -36.67 6.62
CA LEU A 132 2.02 -38.08 6.57
C LEU A 132 3.17 -38.93 6.02
N THR A 133 3.79 -38.46 4.94
CA THR A 133 4.96 -39.11 4.32
C THR A 133 5.93 -38.05 3.78
N VAL A 134 7.21 -38.42 3.70
CA VAL A 134 8.27 -37.60 3.09
C VAL A 134 9.15 -38.49 2.21
N ALA A 135 9.59 -37.96 1.07
CA ALA A 135 10.61 -38.58 0.21
C ALA A 135 11.54 -37.50 -0.38
N GLN A 136 12.65 -37.93 -0.96
CA GLN A 136 13.54 -37.05 -1.70
C GLN A 136 12.81 -36.44 -2.90
N GLY A 137 13.05 -35.15 -3.15
CA GLY A 137 12.39 -34.35 -4.18
C GLY A 137 12.91 -34.62 -5.59
N THR A 138 14.10 -35.21 -5.73
CA THR A 138 14.65 -35.74 -6.98
C THR A 138 14.10 -37.14 -7.30
N PRO A 139 13.95 -37.51 -8.58
CA PRO A 139 13.37 -38.80 -8.96
C PRO A 139 14.16 -39.98 -8.38
N THR A 140 13.44 -40.93 -7.77
CA THR A 140 13.95 -42.27 -7.47
C THR A 140 14.28 -42.96 -8.81
N PRO A 141 15.52 -43.40 -9.06
CA PRO A 141 15.79 -44.26 -10.21
C PRO A 141 15.09 -45.62 -10.02
N THR A 142 14.34 -46.04 -11.05
CA THR A 142 13.63 -47.33 -11.13
C THR A 142 14.60 -48.53 -11.01
N PRO A 143 14.21 -49.68 -10.44
CA PRO A 143 15.12 -50.78 -10.13
C PRO A 143 15.77 -51.43 -11.37
N SER A 144 17.02 -51.84 -11.20
CA SER A 144 17.88 -52.53 -12.17
C SER A 144 17.19 -53.73 -12.83
N ALA A 145 16.99 -53.68 -14.16
CA ALA A 145 16.62 -54.84 -14.95
C ALA A 145 17.87 -55.65 -15.31
N SER A 146 17.89 -56.90 -14.84
CA SER A 146 18.83 -57.96 -15.19
C SER A 146 18.84 -58.19 -16.70
N SER A 147 20.01 -58.16 -17.34
CA SER A 147 20.19 -58.60 -18.73
C SER A 147 20.99 -59.90 -18.77
N SER A 148 20.30 -61.01 -19.00
CA SER A 148 20.89 -62.26 -19.48
C SER A 148 21.48 -62.07 -20.88
N GLY A 149 22.74 -62.44 -21.07
CA GLY A 149 23.38 -62.57 -22.37
C GLY A 149 24.63 -63.46 -22.30
N LYS A 150 24.63 -64.57 -23.04
CA LYS A 150 25.71 -65.56 -23.21
C LYS A 150 25.82 -65.84 -24.73
N PRO A 151 26.96 -66.22 -25.36
CA PRO A 151 28.37 -65.81 -25.16
C PRO A 151 29.21 -65.62 -26.48
N THR A 152 30.39 -64.98 -26.38
CA THR A 152 31.70 -65.20 -27.10
C THR A 152 31.81 -65.17 -28.66
N PRO A 153 33.04 -65.12 -29.26
CA PRO A 153 34.36 -64.64 -28.81
C PRO A 153 35.17 -63.84 -29.88
N SER A 154 36.35 -63.29 -29.49
CA SER A 154 37.66 -63.49 -30.15
C SER A 154 38.50 -62.20 -30.39
N GLY A 155 39.80 -62.28 -30.05
CA GLY A 155 40.89 -61.50 -30.67
C GLY A 155 41.67 -60.55 -29.76
N GLY A 156 42.79 -61.01 -29.17
CA GLY A 156 43.89 -60.14 -28.70
C GLY A 156 44.81 -59.71 -29.87
N PRO A 157 46.09 -59.32 -29.67
CA PRO A 157 46.80 -58.93 -28.44
C PRO A 157 47.67 -57.64 -28.60
N SER A 158 48.30 -57.19 -27.50
CA SER A 158 49.69 -56.68 -27.41
C SER A 158 49.86 -55.40 -26.57
N ALA A 159 50.60 -55.55 -25.47
CA ALA A 159 51.45 -54.53 -24.83
C ALA A 159 52.74 -54.34 -25.69
N PRO A 160 53.75 -53.48 -25.38
CA PRO A 160 54.22 -53.02 -24.05
C PRO A 160 54.56 -51.49 -24.05
N THR A 161 55.16 -50.80 -23.06
CA THR A 161 55.99 -51.10 -21.88
C THR A 161 56.11 -49.82 -21.01
N ALA A 162 56.30 -50.03 -19.70
CA ALA A 162 57.17 -49.33 -18.71
C ALA A 162 57.15 -47.78 -18.60
N ASP A 163 57.13 -47.19 -17.39
CA ASP A 163 58.21 -47.38 -16.41
C ASP A 163 57.89 -46.93 -14.97
N ASN A 164 58.57 -47.66 -14.07
CA ASN A 164 58.89 -47.57 -12.63
C ASN A 164 58.42 -46.38 -11.76
N GLY A 165 58.19 -46.54 -10.44
CA GLY A 165 58.48 -47.61 -9.46
C GLY A 165 57.99 -47.15 -8.07
N LYS A 166 58.26 -47.74 -6.89
CA LYS A 166 58.84 -48.99 -6.39
C LYS A 166 58.62 -48.96 -4.86
N GLY A 167 58.28 -50.09 -4.22
CA GLY A 167 58.37 -50.32 -2.76
C GLY A 167 57.02 -50.70 -2.11
N SER A 168 56.67 -51.99 -1.92
CA SER A 168 57.11 -52.93 -0.85
C SER A 168 56.66 -52.45 0.54
N SER A 169 55.89 -53.16 1.38
CA SER A 169 55.82 -54.62 1.68
C SER A 169 54.58 -54.97 2.52
N THR A 170 53.99 -56.15 2.29
CA THR A 170 53.15 -56.92 3.25
C THR A 170 54.02 -57.49 4.39
N PRO A 171 53.49 -57.91 5.57
CA PRO A 171 52.85 -59.25 5.68
C PRO A 171 51.65 -59.33 6.66
N ASP A 172 50.72 -60.26 6.39
CA ASP A 172 49.83 -60.96 7.34
C ASP A 172 50.68 -62.00 8.14
N PRO A 173 50.24 -62.82 9.16
CA PRO A 173 48.91 -63.06 9.75
C PRO A 173 48.86 -63.33 11.30
N SER A 174 47.66 -63.65 11.82
CA SER A 174 47.34 -64.61 12.92
C SER A 174 46.59 -64.12 14.18
N ALA A 175 45.36 -64.65 14.30
CA ALA A 175 44.74 -65.37 15.43
C ALA A 175 44.86 -64.89 16.89
N THR A 176 43.70 -64.73 17.55
CA THR A 176 43.42 -65.40 18.84
C THR A 176 41.92 -65.57 19.09
N THR A 177 41.56 -66.75 19.59
CA THR A 177 40.24 -67.23 20.02
C THR A 177 40.07 -67.10 21.54
N GLN A 178 38.85 -66.84 22.01
CA GLN A 178 38.24 -67.23 23.31
C GLN A 178 36.82 -66.61 23.31
N GLY A 179 35.71 -67.25 23.67
CA GLY A 179 35.45 -68.57 24.21
C GLY A 179 34.08 -68.55 24.90
N ARG A 180 33.18 -69.43 24.42
CA ARG A 180 32.12 -70.14 25.14
C ARG A 180 30.71 -69.52 25.31
N ALA A 181 29.78 -70.33 24.79
CA ALA A 181 28.34 -70.34 24.96
C ALA A 181 27.88 -70.93 26.31
N VAL A 182 26.63 -70.62 26.67
CA VAL A 182 25.74 -71.55 27.37
C VAL A 182 24.38 -71.56 26.67
N THR A 183 24.09 -72.68 26.03
CA THR A 183 22.78 -73.13 25.58
C THR A 183 22.19 -74.09 26.62
N GLY A 184 20.86 -74.17 26.70
CA GLY A 184 20.16 -75.35 27.19
C GLY A 184 18.89 -74.95 27.95
N ALA A 185 17.70 -74.97 27.34
CA ALA A 185 16.92 -76.10 26.84
C ALA A 185 15.79 -76.43 27.82
N LEU A 186 14.56 -76.43 27.31
CA LEU A 186 13.47 -77.32 27.72
C LEU A 186 12.39 -77.27 26.63
N LYS A 187 12.33 -78.34 25.83
CA LYS A 187 11.16 -78.73 25.02
C LYS A 187 10.32 -79.69 25.86
N ALA A 188 9.00 -79.57 25.78
CA ALA A 188 8.08 -80.71 25.76
C ALA A 188 6.68 -80.26 25.27
N ASP A 189 6.15 -81.02 24.32
CA ASP A 189 4.80 -80.94 23.75
C ASP A 189 3.70 -81.31 24.76
N ALA A 190 2.51 -80.70 24.61
CA ALA A 190 1.22 -81.37 24.80
C ALA A 190 0.05 -80.50 24.27
N THR A 191 -0.68 -80.98 23.28
CA THR A 191 -2.05 -80.55 22.95
C THR A 191 -3.02 -81.36 23.83
N PRO A 192 -4.11 -80.77 24.35
CA PRO A 192 -5.41 -81.00 23.71
C PRO A 192 -6.36 -79.78 23.65
N LYS A 193 -7.44 -80.00 22.90
CA LYS A 193 -8.42 -79.13 22.25
C LYS A 193 -9.47 -78.46 23.18
N ALA A 194 -10.00 -77.31 22.69
CA ALA A 194 -11.38 -76.79 22.78
C ALA A 194 -11.70 -75.56 23.68
N SER A 195 -12.06 -74.47 22.97
CA SER A 195 -13.11 -73.46 23.23
C SER A 195 -13.08 -72.59 24.48
N THR A 196 -12.87 -71.28 24.28
CA THR A 196 -13.87 -70.21 24.50
C THR A 196 -13.29 -68.84 24.11
N THR A 197 -13.94 -68.16 23.17
CA THR A 197 -13.62 -66.79 22.72
C THR A 197 -14.14 -65.77 23.74
N PRO A 198 -13.42 -64.66 23.98
CA PRO A 198 -14.10 -63.36 23.90
C PRO A 198 -13.32 -62.30 23.09
N LYS A 199 -14.01 -61.82 22.04
CA LYS A 199 -14.11 -60.43 21.56
C LYS A 199 -12.94 -59.47 21.81
N ALA A 200 -12.12 -59.26 20.78
CA ALA A 200 -11.28 -58.08 20.65
C ALA A 200 -12.12 -56.92 20.08
N ASP A 201 -12.04 -55.76 20.72
CA ASP A 201 -12.64 -54.51 20.27
C ASP A 201 -12.07 -54.09 18.91
N ALA A 202 -12.98 -53.64 18.04
CA ALA A 202 -12.69 -53.24 16.68
C ALA A 202 -12.01 -51.86 16.63
N THR A 203 -10.81 -51.83 16.06
CA THR A 203 -10.24 -50.62 15.43
C THR A 203 -11.16 -50.18 14.29
N PRO A 204 -11.47 -48.89 14.09
CA PRO A 204 -12.28 -48.47 12.96
C PRO A 204 -11.54 -48.74 11.65
N SER A 205 -12.09 -49.64 10.82
CA SER A 205 -11.63 -49.86 9.45
C SER A 205 -11.93 -48.62 8.62
N ALA A 206 -10.91 -48.02 7.98
CA ALA A 206 -11.07 -46.92 7.03
C ALA A 206 -12.03 -47.31 5.89
N SER A 207 -12.92 -46.40 5.48
CA SER A 207 -13.93 -46.70 4.45
C SER A 207 -13.27 -46.93 3.09
N ALA A 208 -13.95 -47.63 2.18
CA ALA A 208 -13.45 -47.86 0.81
C ALA A 208 -13.14 -46.55 0.05
N ALA A 209 -13.84 -45.45 0.39
CA ALA A 209 -13.59 -44.13 -0.16
C ALA A 209 -12.28 -43.50 0.34
N ASP A 210 -11.95 -43.70 1.63
CA ASP A 210 -10.70 -43.22 2.22
C ASP A 210 -9.48 -43.94 1.64
N GLN A 211 -9.62 -45.24 1.36
CA GLN A 211 -8.58 -46.05 0.72
C GLN A 211 -8.34 -45.64 -0.75
N ALA A 212 -9.41 -45.30 -1.48
CA ALA A 212 -9.29 -44.81 -2.85
C ALA A 212 -8.63 -43.42 -2.93
N ALA A 213 -8.99 -42.50 -2.04
CA ALA A 213 -8.38 -41.17 -1.94
C ALA A 213 -6.89 -41.25 -1.56
N ALA A 214 -6.53 -42.15 -0.63
CA ALA A 214 -5.13 -42.41 -0.27
C ALA A 214 -4.33 -42.97 -1.45
N ALA A 215 -4.90 -43.86 -2.25
CA ALA A 215 -4.25 -44.41 -3.45
C ALA A 215 -4.04 -43.34 -4.55
N GLU A 216 -4.98 -42.42 -4.72
CA GLU A 216 -4.84 -41.29 -5.66
C GLU A 216 -3.75 -40.30 -5.21
N LEU A 217 -3.72 -39.97 -3.92
CA LEU A 217 -2.67 -39.15 -3.32
C LEU A 217 -1.28 -39.78 -3.49
N GLN A 218 -1.18 -41.09 -3.30
CA GLN A 218 0.08 -41.80 -3.48
C GLN A 218 0.54 -41.80 -4.95
N LYS A 219 -0.37 -41.88 -5.92
CA LYS A 219 -0.05 -41.71 -7.35
C LYS A 219 0.43 -40.30 -7.66
N LYS A 220 -0.26 -39.27 -7.14
CA LYS A 220 0.17 -37.87 -7.28
C LYS A 220 1.54 -37.65 -6.66
N PHE A 221 1.80 -38.23 -5.50
CA PHE A 221 3.09 -38.16 -4.81
C PHE A 221 4.21 -38.84 -5.59
N ALA A 222 3.96 -40.01 -6.18
CA ALA A 222 4.93 -40.71 -7.01
C ALA A 222 5.28 -39.92 -8.28
N ALA A 223 4.27 -39.30 -8.92
CA ALA A 223 4.42 -38.52 -10.14
C ALA A 223 4.94 -37.08 -9.91
N LEU A 224 4.90 -36.58 -8.67
CA LEU A 224 5.32 -35.21 -8.36
C LEU A 224 6.82 -35.02 -8.56
N ASP A 225 7.16 -34.07 -9.43
CA ASP A 225 8.51 -33.60 -9.71
C ASP A 225 8.75 -32.23 -9.06
N CYS A 226 9.72 -32.16 -8.15
CA CYS A 226 10.08 -30.94 -7.42
C CYS A 226 11.28 -30.20 -8.04
N SER A 227 11.77 -30.59 -9.22
CA SER A 227 12.94 -29.99 -9.85
C SER A 227 12.75 -28.55 -10.33
N SER A 228 11.52 -28.17 -10.70
CA SER A 228 11.23 -26.84 -11.29
C SER A 228 10.38 -25.98 -10.35
N LYS A 229 10.69 -24.68 -10.23
CA LYS A 229 9.89 -23.74 -9.41
C LYS A 229 8.40 -23.72 -9.80
N ALA A 230 8.11 -23.87 -11.10
CA ALA A 230 6.74 -23.92 -11.61
C ALA A 230 5.99 -25.19 -11.18
N SER A 231 6.65 -26.35 -11.16
CA SER A 231 6.03 -27.60 -10.70
C SER A 231 5.81 -27.60 -9.19
N ARG A 232 6.73 -27.03 -8.40
CA ARG A 232 6.58 -26.88 -6.95
C ARG A 232 5.38 -26.00 -6.59
N ALA A 233 5.27 -24.82 -7.20
CA ALA A 233 4.14 -23.90 -6.99
C ALA A 233 2.79 -24.45 -7.49
N ALA A 234 2.80 -25.42 -8.41
CA ALA A 234 1.59 -26.07 -8.92
C ALA A 234 1.12 -27.25 -8.05
N ALA A 235 2.00 -27.84 -7.24
CA ALA A 235 1.78 -29.13 -6.56
C ALA A 235 0.51 -29.20 -5.69
N ALA A 236 0.25 -28.15 -4.90
CA ALA A 236 -0.93 -28.04 -4.04
C ALA A 236 -1.81 -26.82 -4.39
N ARG A 237 -1.69 -26.29 -5.61
CA ARG A 237 -2.43 -25.10 -6.03
C ARG A 237 -3.92 -25.38 -6.14
N GLY A 238 -4.74 -24.60 -5.43
CA GLY A 238 -6.20 -24.72 -5.44
C GLY A 238 -6.77 -25.81 -4.52
N ALA A 239 -5.94 -26.48 -3.72
CA ALA A 239 -6.41 -27.44 -2.73
C ALA A 239 -7.15 -26.75 -1.58
N LYS A 240 -8.22 -27.37 -1.07
CA LYS A 240 -8.97 -26.84 0.08
C LYS A 240 -8.19 -27.09 1.37
N PRO A 241 -8.45 -26.30 2.43
CA PRO A 241 -7.85 -26.55 3.76
C PRO A 241 -8.13 -27.96 4.28
N THR A 242 -9.30 -28.50 3.98
CA THR A 242 -9.74 -29.83 4.45
C THR A 242 -9.10 -31.01 3.71
N ASP A 243 -8.48 -30.77 2.56
CA ASP A 243 -7.97 -31.83 1.71
C ASP A 243 -6.56 -32.22 2.15
N ALA A 244 -6.21 -33.52 2.06
CA ALA A 244 -4.82 -33.93 2.07
C ALA A 244 -4.17 -33.57 0.73
N VAL A 245 -2.91 -33.13 0.74
CA VAL A 245 -2.22 -32.57 -0.42
C VAL A 245 -0.82 -33.14 -0.60
N VAL A 246 -0.30 -33.09 -1.83
CA VAL A 246 1.12 -33.32 -2.10
C VAL A 246 1.81 -31.98 -2.31
N ALA A 247 2.97 -31.80 -1.71
CA ALA A 247 3.71 -30.54 -1.78
C ALA A 247 5.20 -30.79 -1.89
N CYS A 248 5.90 -29.87 -2.56
CA CYS A 248 7.35 -29.85 -2.59
C CYS A 248 7.87 -28.92 -1.48
N SER A 249 9.07 -29.20 -0.98
CA SER A 249 9.89 -28.22 -0.27
C SER A 249 10.18 -27.00 -1.14
N SER A 250 10.38 -25.83 -0.52
CA SER A 250 10.80 -24.60 -1.22
C SER A 250 12.16 -24.71 -1.91
N GLU A 251 13.02 -25.62 -1.44
CA GLU A 251 14.32 -25.90 -2.06
C GLU A 251 14.25 -27.00 -3.13
N GLY A 252 13.16 -27.79 -3.15
CA GLY A 252 12.96 -28.90 -4.09
C GLY A 252 13.70 -30.18 -3.72
N ASP A 253 14.35 -30.22 -2.56
CA ASP A 253 15.11 -31.34 -2.02
C ASP A 253 14.22 -32.45 -1.43
N ALA A 254 13.02 -32.10 -0.99
CA ALA A 254 12.03 -33.03 -0.46
C ALA A 254 10.63 -32.85 -1.07
N LYS A 255 9.85 -33.94 -1.10
CA LYS A 255 8.41 -33.94 -1.36
C LYS A 255 7.64 -34.58 -0.21
N TYR A 256 6.44 -34.08 0.05
CA TYR A 256 5.62 -34.43 1.20
C TYR A 256 4.21 -34.84 0.77
N VAL A 257 3.63 -35.80 1.50
CA VAL A 257 2.17 -35.92 1.61
C VAL A 257 1.78 -35.26 2.93
N LEU A 258 0.91 -34.27 2.85
CA LEU A 258 0.44 -33.48 3.97
C LEU A 258 -1.02 -33.81 4.25
N GLY A 259 -1.38 -33.88 5.53
CA GLY A 259 -2.77 -33.98 5.95
C GLY A 259 -3.54 -32.66 5.76
N PRO A 260 -4.81 -32.63 6.18
CA PRO A 260 -5.61 -31.42 6.24
C PRO A 260 -4.91 -30.30 7.04
N ALA A 261 -5.25 -29.04 6.76
CA ALA A 261 -4.77 -27.90 7.51
C ALA A 261 -5.42 -27.88 8.91
N GLU A 262 -4.58 -27.99 9.94
CA GLU A 262 -5.01 -28.03 11.35
C GLU A 262 -4.91 -26.65 12.01
N VAL A 263 -3.99 -25.81 11.53
CA VAL A 263 -3.87 -24.41 11.95
C VAL A 263 -3.75 -23.53 10.70
N SER A 264 -4.53 -22.45 10.66
CA SER A 264 -4.47 -21.44 9.61
C SER A 264 -3.46 -20.35 9.98
N GLY A 265 -2.80 -19.75 8.98
CA GLY A 265 -1.93 -18.60 9.19
C GLY A 265 -2.64 -17.38 9.80
N THR A 266 -3.97 -17.28 9.67
CA THR A 266 -4.77 -16.24 10.36
C THR A 266 -4.75 -16.37 11.88
N GLU A 267 -4.31 -17.51 12.40
CA GLU A 267 -4.21 -17.77 13.84
C GLU A 267 -2.82 -17.47 14.41
N VAL A 268 -1.88 -17.02 13.56
CA VAL A 268 -0.58 -16.48 13.96
C VAL A 268 -0.75 -14.99 14.24
N ASP A 269 -0.43 -14.56 15.45
CA ASP A 269 -0.53 -13.17 15.89
C ASP A 269 0.75 -12.39 15.54
N ASN A 270 1.90 -13.03 15.74
CA ASN A 270 3.21 -12.42 15.51
C ASN A 270 4.28 -13.47 15.19
N ALA A 271 5.29 -13.09 14.41
CA ALA A 271 6.50 -13.90 14.25
C ALA A 271 7.73 -12.99 14.15
N LYS A 272 8.80 -13.35 14.86
CA LYS A 272 10.04 -12.57 14.89
C LYS A 272 11.25 -13.48 14.81
N ALA A 273 12.21 -13.10 13.97
CA ALA A 273 13.53 -13.68 14.02
C ALA A 273 14.26 -13.19 15.27
N GLY A 274 15.01 -14.08 15.90
CA GLY A 274 15.85 -13.77 17.05
C GLY A 274 17.15 -14.56 17.00
N PHE A 275 18.21 -13.99 17.54
CA PHE A 275 19.46 -14.71 17.74
C PHE A 275 19.49 -15.27 19.17
N ASP A 276 19.48 -16.60 19.30
CA ASP A 276 19.64 -17.23 20.59
C ASP A 276 21.12 -17.25 20.97
N GLN A 277 21.50 -16.35 21.89
CA GLN A 277 22.88 -16.21 22.37
C GLN A 277 23.39 -17.46 23.11
N SER A 278 22.49 -18.28 23.68
CA SER A 278 22.87 -19.49 24.42
C SER A 278 23.25 -20.64 23.50
N ARG A 279 22.55 -20.76 22.36
CA ARG A 279 22.79 -21.79 21.34
C ARG A 279 23.63 -21.31 20.16
N GLY A 280 23.89 -20.01 20.06
CA GLY A 280 24.67 -19.39 18.98
C GLY A 280 24.02 -19.54 17.61
N MET A 281 22.69 -19.56 17.54
CA MET A 281 21.95 -19.83 16.31
C MET A 281 20.73 -18.92 16.14
N TRP A 282 20.33 -18.68 14.90
CA TRP A 282 19.11 -17.94 14.58
C TRP A 282 17.89 -18.83 14.76
N ILE A 283 16.84 -18.27 15.35
CA ILE A 283 15.55 -18.91 15.62
C ILE A 283 14.42 -17.99 15.16
N VAL A 284 13.25 -18.57 14.90
CA VAL A 284 12.02 -17.81 14.64
C VAL A 284 11.04 -18.10 15.76
N ASN A 285 10.69 -17.05 16.52
CA ASN A 285 9.69 -17.11 17.57
C ASN A 285 8.33 -16.72 17.01
N MET A 286 7.33 -17.52 17.33
CA MET A 286 5.94 -17.33 16.91
C MET A 286 5.03 -17.18 18.11
N GLU A 287 4.05 -16.30 17.98
CA GLU A 287 2.95 -16.09 18.93
C GLU A 287 1.64 -16.36 18.20
N PHE A 288 0.72 -17.06 18.88
CA PHE A 288 -0.60 -17.40 18.33
C PHE A 288 -1.71 -16.61 19.01
N THR A 289 -2.82 -16.42 18.31
CA THR A 289 -4.06 -15.93 18.93
C THR A 289 -4.55 -16.91 20.00
N LYS A 290 -5.52 -16.49 20.83
CA LYS A 290 -6.14 -17.38 21.84
C LYS A 290 -6.82 -18.61 21.24
N GLN A 291 -7.30 -18.53 19.99
CA GLN A 291 -7.92 -19.65 19.28
C GLN A 291 -6.82 -20.54 18.67
N GLY A 292 -5.86 -19.94 17.98
CA GLY A 292 -4.67 -20.59 17.45
C GLY A 292 -3.91 -21.39 18.49
N SER A 293 -3.69 -20.83 19.68
CA SER A 293 -2.94 -21.49 20.76
C SER A 293 -3.57 -22.81 21.19
N LYS A 294 -4.91 -22.91 21.16
CA LYS A 294 -5.63 -24.14 21.53
C LYS A 294 -5.57 -25.19 20.41
N GLN A 295 -5.74 -24.76 19.16
CA GLN A 295 -5.61 -25.64 17.99
C GLN A 295 -4.18 -26.19 17.92
N PHE A 296 -3.19 -25.31 18.05
CA PHE A 296 -1.76 -25.64 18.04
C PHE A 296 -1.37 -26.57 19.19
N GLN A 297 -1.90 -26.34 20.41
CA GLN A 297 -1.68 -27.25 21.54
C GLN A 297 -2.27 -28.64 21.30
N THR A 298 -3.46 -28.71 20.72
CA THR A 298 -4.16 -29.98 20.45
C THR A 298 -3.38 -30.81 19.43
N ILE A 299 -2.94 -30.19 18.33
CA ILE A 299 -2.21 -30.90 17.28
C ILE A 299 -0.78 -31.26 17.72
N THR A 300 -0.07 -30.38 18.43
CA THR A 300 1.29 -30.68 18.91
C THR A 300 1.28 -31.82 19.93
N LYS A 301 0.26 -31.92 20.78
CA LYS A 301 0.05 -33.08 21.67
C LYS A 301 -0.08 -34.40 20.92
N LYS A 302 -0.76 -34.38 19.76
CA LYS A 302 -0.93 -35.56 18.90
C LYS A 302 0.38 -35.91 18.18
N LEU A 303 1.05 -34.92 17.60
CA LEU A 303 2.28 -35.11 16.82
C LEU A 303 3.47 -35.51 17.69
N SER A 304 3.61 -34.97 18.90
CA SER A 304 4.71 -35.32 19.81
C SER A 304 4.70 -36.78 20.27
N ALA A 305 3.57 -37.47 20.16
CA ALA A 305 3.42 -38.89 20.49
C ALA A 305 3.71 -39.83 19.29
N GLN A 306 3.92 -39.29 18.10
CA GLN A 306 4.14 -40.06 16.87
C GLN A 306 5.63 -40.26 16.56
N GLN A 307 5.95 -41.22 15.69
CA GLN A 307 7.30 -41.42 15.18
C GLN A 307 7.54 -40.61 13.89
N SER A 308 8.80 -40.32 13.59
CA SER A 308 9.18 -39.64 12.33
C SER A 308 8.80 -40.49 11.12
N PRO A 309 8.25 -39.90 10.03
CA PRO A 309 8.06 -38.47 9.77
C PRO A 309 6.74 -37.87 10.31
N GLN A 310 5.86 -38.67 10.91
CA GLN A 310 4.53 -38.24 11.34
C GLN A 310 4.54 -37.24 12.51
N ASN A 311 5.64 -37.14 13.24
CA ASN A 311 5.84 -36.11 14.26
C ASN A 311 6.28 -34.74 13.70
N GLN A 312 6.32 -34.55 12.38
CA GLN A 312 6.63 -33.26 11.76
C GLN A 312 5.37 -32.45 11.49
N PHE A 313 5.49 -31.13 11.63
CA PHE A 313 4.41 -30.20 11.31
C PHE A 313 4.86 -29.26 10.19
N ALA A 314 4.39 -29.52 8.98
CA ALA A 314 4.77 -28.74 7.80
C ALA A 314 4.10 -27.37 7.81
N ILE A 315 4.91 -26.36 7.56
CA ILE A 315 4.53 -24.98 7.34
C ILE A 315 4.48 -24.78 5.83
N ALA A 316 3.27 -24.82 5.27
CA ALA A 316 3.03 -24.72 3.84
C ALA A 316 2.55 -23.31 3.48
N LEU A 317 3.21 -22.69 2.51
CA LEU A 317 2.86 -21.38 1.96
C LEU A 317 2.48 -21.54 0.49
N ASP A 318 1.24 -21.18 0.13
CA ASP A 318 0.72 -21.29 -1.25
C ASP A 318 0.88 -22.68 -1.89
N GLY A 319 1.00 -23.72 -1.06
CA GLY A 319 1.15 -25.11 -1.49
C GLY A 319 2.60 -25.62 -1.56
N GLU A 320 3.58 -24.80 -1.20
CA GLU A 320 5.00 -25.19 -1.08
C GLU A 320 5.39 -25.26 0.42
N VAL A 321 6.16 -26.27 0.82
CA VAL A 321 6.60 -26.47 2.20
C VAL A 321 7.85 -25.63 2.45
N VAL A 322 7.72 -24.57 3.25
CA VAL A 322 8.84 -23.70 3.62
C VAL A 322 9.71 -24.35 4.70
N SER A 323 9.06 -25.02 5.65
CA SER A 323 9.74 -25.74 6.73
C SER A 323 8.86 -26.86 7.29
N ALA A 324 9.46 -27.94 7.76
CA ALA A 324 8.76 -29.07 8.38
C ALA A 324 9.43 -29.49 9.71
N PRO A 325 9.40 -28.63 10.74
CA PRO A 325 10.01 -28.92 12.03
C PRO A 325 9.37 -30.14 12.71
N ARG A 326 10.18 -30.86 13.49
CA ARG A 326 9.70 -31.93 14.36
C ARG A 326 9.11 -31.35 15.65
N VAL A 327 7.97 -31.89 16.06
CA VAL A 327 7.32 -31.55 17.32
C VAL A 327 7.79 -32.52 18.39
N ASN A 328 8.57 -32.04 19.36
CA ASN A 328 9.14 -32.87 20.42
C ASN A 328 8.33 -32.84 21.73
N SER A 329 7.54 -31.78 21.94
CA SER A 329 6.71 -31.60 23.13
C SER A 329 5.41 -30.90 22.75
N THR A 330 4.41 -31.02 23.62
CA THR A 330 3.20 -30.21 23.50
C THR A 330 3.55 -28.73 23.74
N LEU A 331 3.19 -27.86 22.81
CA LEU A 331 3.47 -26.42 22.87
C LEU A 331 2.17 -25.65 23.05
N SER A 332 2.18 -24.57 23.82
CA SER A 332 1.00 -23.73 24.04
C SER A 332 1.35 -22.25 24.02
N GLY A 333 0.60 -21.45 23.26
CA GLY A 333 0.72 -20.00 23.22
C GLY A 333 1.83 -19.47 22.31
N SER A 334 3.02 -20.06 22.40
CA SER A 334 4.18 -19.71 21.56
C SER A 334 4.87 -20.95 21.00
N ALA A 335 5.53 -20.77 19.86
CA ALA A 335 6.35 -21.80 19.24
C ALA A 335 7.69 -21.23 18.80
N GLU A 336 8.74 -22.04 18.90
CA GLU A 336 10.06 -21.72 18.39
C GLU A 336 10.37 -22.65 17.22
N ILE A 337 10.76 -22.08 16.09
CA ILE A 337 11.32 -22.80 14.96
C ILE A 337 12.84 -22.61 15.02
N SER A 338 13.57 -23.70 15.21
CA SER A 338 15.02 -23.73 15.23
C SER A 338 15.57 -24.66 14.13
N GLY A 339 16.77 -24.33 13.64
CA GLY A 339 17.41 -25.04 12.53
C GLY A 339 18.70 -24.35 12.10
N SER A 340 19.26 -24.73 10.95
CA SER A 340 20.43 -24.09 10.36
C SER A 340 20.07 -22.78 9.64
N PHE A 341 19.45 -21.85 10.36
CA PHE A 341 19.07 -20.55 9.80
C PHE A 341 20.25 -19.57 9.80
N THR A 342 20.39 -18.84 8.70
CA THR A 342 21.11 -17.58 8.64
C THR A 342 20.20 -16.45 9.15
N GLN A 343 20.77 -15.28 9.47
CA GLN A 343 20.01 -14.09 9.82
C GLN A 343 18.92 -13.80 8.77
N GLN A 344 19.33 -13.74 7.50
CA GLN A 344 18.43 -13.40 6.40
C GLN A 344 17.34 -14.44 6.19
N SER A 345 17.64 -15.74 6.25
CA SER A 345 16.61 -16.78 6.13
C SER A 345 15.64 -16.80 7.32
N ALA A 346 16.10 -16.44 8.52
CA ALA A 346 15.23 -16.34 9.69
C ALA A 346 14.32 -15.11 9.59
N ASP A 347 14.86 -13.97 9.16
CA ASP A 347 14.09 -12.76 8.90
C ASP A 347 13.04 -13.00 7.79
N ASP A 348 13.42 -13.63 6.68
CA ASP A 348 12.50 -13.96 5.58
C ASP A 348 11.36 -14.87 6.05
N LEU A 349 11.67 -15.92 6.81
CA LEU A 349 10.67 -16.83 7.37
C LEU A 349 9.76 -16.12 8.39
N ALA A 350 10.34 -15.32 9.29
CA ALA A 350 9.58 -14.55 10.28
C ALA A 350 8.64 -13.55 9.61
N ASN A 351 9.12 -12.86 8.57
CA ASN A 351 8.33 -11.94 7.75
C ASN A 351 7.12 -12.66 7.12
N VAL A 352 7.37 -13.77 6.43
CA VAL A 352 6.29 -14.59 5.83
C VAL A 352 5.25 -15.02 6.88
N LEU A 353 5.70 -15.42 8.07
CA LEU A 353 4.83 -15.89 9.15
C LEU A 353 4.09 -14.75 9.86
N SER A 354 4.71 -13.57 10.00
CA SER A 354 4.20 -12.43 10.77
C SER A 354 3.10 -11.66 10.03
N TYR A 355 3.13 -11.64 8.69
CA TYR A 355 2.20 -10.83 7.91
C TYR A 355 0.86 -11.54 7.65
N GLY A 356 0.74 -12.82 8.01
CA GLY A 356 -0.47 -13.61 7.87
C GLY A 356 -0.87 -13.89 6.42
N ALA A 357 -1.93 -14.69 6.27
CA ALA A 357 -2.54 -14.96 4.97
C ALA A 357 -3.38 -13.76 4.51
N LEU A 358 -3.30 -13.40 3.22
CA LEU A 358 -4.20 -12.41 2.65
C LEU A 358 -5.65 -12.93 2.73
N PRO A 359 -6.62 -12.10 3.12
CA PRO A 359 -8.03 -12.53 3.24
C PRO A 359 -8.66 -12.84 1.88
N LEU A 360 -8.01 -12.42 0.79
CA LEU A 360 -8.44 -12.57 -0.59
C LEU A 360 -7.28 -13.06 -1.44
N SER A 361 -7.61 -13.79 -2.50
CA SER A 361 -6.62 -14.10 -3.54
C SER A 361 -6.49 -12.93 -4.51
N PHE A 362 -5.30 -12.65 -5.01
CA PHE A 362 -5.01 -11.56 -5.92
C PHE A 362 -4.33 -12.08 -7.17
N LYS A 363 -4.67 -11.49 -8.32
CA LYS A 363 -4.01 -11.74 -9.60
C LYS A 363 -3.43 -10.43 -10.12
N GLU A 364 -2.18 -10.45 -10.56
CA GLU A 364 -1.57 -9.31 -11.23
C GLU A 364 -2.32 -9.01 -12.55
N GLN A 365 -2.82 -7.77 -12.69
CA GLN A 365 -3.45 -7.26 -13.91
C GLN A 365 -2.45 -6.55 -14.81
N SER A 366 -1.67 -5.63 -14.24
CA SER A 366 -0.71 -4.82 -14.99
C SER A 366 0.47 -4.43 -14.12
N VAL A 367 1.63 -4.29 -14.76
CA VAL A 367 2.85 -3.79 -14.11
C VAL A 367 3.46 -2.73 -15.00
N THR A 368 3.56 -1.51 -14.47
CA THR A 368 4.15 -0.38 -15.17
C THR A 368 5.41 0.04 -14.42
N THR A 369 6.56 0.04 -15.10
CA THR A 369 7.80 0.54 -14.53
C THR A 369 8.19 1.84 -15.22
N VAL A 370 8.38 2.89 -14.44
CA VAL A 370 8.79 4.22 -14.93
C VAL A 370 10.21 4.49 -14.45
N THR A 371 11.08 4.94 -15.36
CA THR A 371 12.44 5.31 -15.00
C THR A 371 12.47 6.71 -14.39
N ALA A 372 13.34 6.91 -13.39
CA ALA A 372 13.49 8.22 -12.74
C ALA A 372 13.94 9.33 -13.70
N ALA A 373 14.71 8.98 -14.75
CA ALA A 373 15.14 9.95 -15.76
C ALA A 373 13.95 10.55 -16.51
N LEU A 374 13.02 9.70 -16.96
CA LEU A 374 11.83 10.15 -17.68
C LEU A 374 10.90 10.97 -16.78
N GLY A 375 10.75 10.57 -15.52
CA GLY A 375 9.94 11.30 -14.55
C GLY A 375 10.50 12.69 -14.21
N GLY A 376 11.82 12.78 -13.99
CA GLY A 376 12.51 14.04 -13.74
C GLY A 376 12.42 15.03 -14.90
N GLU A 377 12.61 14.56 -16.13
CA GLU A 377 12.46 15.40 -17.33
C GLU A 377 11.03 15.92 -17.49
N GLN A 378 10.02 15.09 -17.23
CA GLN A 378 8.61 15.51 -17.31
C GLN A 378 8.25 16.51 -16.20
N LEU A 379 8.76 16.32 -14.97
CA LEU A 379 8.59 17.29 -13.89
C LEU A 379 9.18 18.65 -14.28
N GLN A 380 10.42 18.65 -14.80
CA GLN A 380 11.09 19.87 -15.22
C GLN A 380 10.32 20.57 -16.34
N ALA A 381 9.87 19.82 -17.36
CA ALA A 381 9.05 20.37 -18.44
C ALA A 381 7.73 20.96 -17.91
N GLY A 382 7.06 20.27 -16.98
CA GLY A 382 5.85 20.75 -16.32
C GLY A 382 6.07 22.02 -15.51
N LEU A 383 7.15 22.10 -14.73
CA LEU A 383 7.52 23.30 -13.97
C LEU A 383 7.85 24.48 -14.88
N ILE A 384 8.55 24.26 -16.00
CA ILE A 384 8.83 25.29 -17.01
C ILE A 384 7.52 25.79 -17.63
N ALA A 385 6.62 24.89 -18.02
CA ALA A 385 5.32 25.26 -18.56
C ALA A 385 4.48 26.06 -17.55
N GLY A 386 4.47 25.64 -16.28
CA GLY A 386 3.83 26.36 -15.18
C GLY A 386 4.44 27.74 -14.94
N ALA A 387 5.76 27.88 -14.98
CA ALA A 387 6.46 29.15 -14.83
C ALA A 387 6.16 30.11 -15.99
N ILE A 388 6.13 29.62 -17.23
CA ILE A 388 5.72 30.41 -18.40
C ILE A 388 4.26 30.86 -18.26
N GLY A 389 3.35 29.95 -17.89
CA GLY A 389 1.95 30.28 -17.65
C GLY A 389 1.77 31.35 -16.57
N LEU A 390 2.45 31.19 -15.43
CA LEU A 390 2.44 32.18 -14.36
C LEU A 390 3.01 33.52 -14.83
N ALA A 391 4.12 33.53 -15.58
CA ALA A 391 4.68 34.76 -16.14
C ALA A 391 3.70 35.48 -17.06
N LEU A 392 2.99 34.76 -17.94
CA LEU A 392 1.97 35.33 -18.81
C LEU A 392 0.80 35.93 -18.02
N VAL A 393 0.33 35.25 -16.97
CA VAL A 393 -0.71 35.77 -16.06
C VAL A 393 -0.22 37.04 -15.38
N VAL A 394 1.01 37.06 -14.86
CA VAL A 394 1.61 38.24 -14.22
C VAL A 394 1.73 39.41 -15.19
N ILE A 395 2.22 39.17 -16.41
CA ILE A 395 2.33 40.21 -17.45
C ILE A 395 0.96 40.79 -17.76
N TYR A 396 -0.05 39.94 -17.95
CA TYR A 396 -1.43 40.38 -18.19
C TYR A 396 -1.96 41.24 -17.04
N LEU A 397 -1.79 40.78 -15.79
CA LEU A 397 -2.24 41.52 -14.61
C LEU A 397 -1.55 42.88 -14.50
N VAL A 398 -0.23 42.94 -14.68
CA VAL A 398 0.52 44.21 -14.61
C VAL A 398 0.10 45.16 -15.74
N ALA A 399 -0.04 44.66 -16.97
CA ALA A 399 -0.43 45.47 -18.12
C ALA A 399 -1.86 46.04 -17.97
N TYR A 400 -2.82 45.21 -17.55
CA TYR A 400 -4.24 45.58 -17.51
C TYR A 400 -4.66 46.23 -16.18
N TYR A 401 -4.20 45.72 -15.04
CA TYR A 401 -4.59 46.14 -13.70
C TYR A 401 -3.57 47.06 -12.99
N ARG A 402 -2.32 47.14 -13.49
CA ARG A 402 -1.26 48.04 -12.98
C ARG A 402 -1.07 47.93 -11.47
N GLY A 403 -1.29 49.00 -10.69
CA GLY A 403 -1.13 48.99 -9.24
C GLY A 403 -1.99 47.95 -8.52
N LEU A 404 -3.16 47.57 -9.05
CA LEU A 404 -3.96 46.47 -8.51
C LEU A 404 -3.31 45.10 -8.73
N ALA A 405 -2.43 44.96 -9.72
CA ALA A 405 -1.69 43.72 -9.97
C ALA A 405 -0.81 43.35 -8.78
N PHE A 406 -0.29 44.33 -8.02
CA PHE A 406 0.47 44.06 -6.81
C PHE A 406 -0.34 43.27 -5.77
N ILE A 407 -1.64 43.59 -5.62
CA ILE A 407 -2.54 42.85 -4.72
C ILE A 407 -2.73 41.42 -5.20
N ALA A 408 -2.99 41.24 -6.51
CA ALA A 408 -3.14 39.91 -7.09
C ALA A 408 -1.85 39.09 -6.95
N LEU A 409 -0.68 39.68 -7.17
CA LEU A 409 0.62 39.02 -7.00
C LEU A 409 0.85 38.54 -5.58
N LEU A 410 0.54 39.37 -4.57
CA LEU A 410 0.63 38.95 -3.17
C LEU A 410 -0.36 37.82 -2.86
N SER A 411 -1.57 37.87 -3.42
CA SER A 411 -2.57 36.80 -3.25
C SER A 411 -2.16 35.50 -3.93
N LEU A 412 -1.62 35.54 -5.15
CA LEU A 412 -1.07 34.36 -5.85
C LEU A 412 0.10 33.77 -5.07
N LEU A 413 0.99 34.60 -4.52
CA LEU A 413 2.12 34.15 -3.71
C LEU A 413 1.65 33.47 -2.41
N ALA A 414 0.69 34.08 -1.70
CA ALA A 414 0.09 33.46 -0.52
C ALA A 414 -0.60 32.13 -0.85
N SER A 415 -1.32 32.07 -1.97
CA SER A 415 -1.94 30.85 -2.48
C SER A 415 -0.91 29.76 -2.80
N GLY A 416 0.20 30.13 -3.47
CA GLY A 416 1.30 29.22 -3.79
C GLY A 416 1.99 28.65 -2.55
N ILE A 417 2.28 29.49 -1.55
CA ILE A 417 2.87 29.04 -0.27
C ILE A 417 1.93 28.07 0.45
N LEU A 418 0.64 28.41 0.56
CA LEU A 418 -0.33 27.54 1.20
C LEU A 418 -0.50 26.22 0.44
N THR A 419 -0.53 26.27 -0.90
CA THR A 419 -0.65 25.06 -1.73
C THR A 419 0.56 24.16 -1.56
N TYR A 420 1.77 24.72 -1.61
CA TYR A 420 3.02 23.97 -1.42
C TYR A 420 3.10 23.32 -0.04
N THR A 421 2.78 24.08 1.02
CA THR A 421 2.81 23.58 2.40
C THR A 421 1.76 22.50 2.65
N LEU A 422 0.54 22.66 2.13
CA LEU A 422 -0.49 21.64 2.20
C LEU A 422 -0.05 20.37 1.46
N MET A 423 0.47 20.47 0.24
CA MET A 423 0.98 19.29 -0.49
C MET A 423 2.09 18.57 0.25
N SER A 424 2.98 19.32 0.91
CA SER A 424 4.05 18.73 1.73
C SER A 424 3.53 18.00 2.97
N LEU A 425 2.55 18.60 3.67
CA LEU A 425 1.96 18.04 4.88
C LEU A 425 1.00 16.87 4.61
N LEU A 426 0.32 16.87 3.46
CA LEU A 426 -0.61 15.81 3.10
C LEU A 426 0.11 14.50 2.73
N GLY A 427 1.38 14.56 2.33
CA GLY A 427 2.19 13.38 2.06
C GLY A 427 2.23 12.38 3.21
N PRO A 428 2.71 12.76 4.41
CA PRO A 428 2.71 11.86 5.57
C PRO A 428 1.31 11.63 6.18
N ALA A 429 0.39 12.58 6.07
CA ALA A 429 -0.91 12.49 6.75
C ALA A 429 -1.88 11.49 6.09
N ILE A 430 -1.95 11.50 4.75
CA ILE A 430 -2.90 10.68 3.98
C ILE A 430 -2.22 9.85 2.88
N GLY A 431 -0.89 9.83 2.85
CA GLY A 431 -0.12 9.13 1.81
C GLY A 431 -0.14 9.82 0.45
N PHE A 432 -0.50 11.12 0.38
CA PHE A 432 -0.62 11.80 -0.91
C PHE A 432 0.75 11.98 -1.59
N ALA A 433 0.89 11.45 -2.80
CA ALA A 433 2.08 11.65 -3.61
C ALA A 433 1.79 12.54 -4.82
N LEU A 434 2.61 13.58 -5.01
CA LEU A 434 2.51 14.51 -6.13
C LEU A 434 2.96 13.79 -7.41
N ASN A 435 2.01 13.45 -8.28
CA ASN A 435 2.28 12.85 -9.59
C ASN A 435 2.17 13.89 -10.73
N LEU A 436 2.50 13.50 -11.96
CA LEU A 436 2.48 14.44 -13.09
C LEU A 436 1.08 15.07 -13.32
N PRO A 437 -0.03 14.31 -13.29
CA PRO A 437 -1.36 14.94 -13.40
C PRO A 437 -1.68 15.87 -12.22
N ALA A 438 -1.25 15.58 -11.00
CA ALA A 438 -1.40 16.49 -9.86
C ALA A 438 -0.69 17.83 -10.12
N VAL A 439 0.53 17.79 -10.69
CA VAL A 439 1.25 19.00 -11.11
C VAL A 439 0.44 19.79 -12.16
N CYS A 440 -0.13 19.12 -13.16
CA CYS A 440 -1.03 19.78 -14.13
C CYS A 440 -2.24 20.42 -13.45
N GLY A 441 -2.84 19.75 -12.45
CA GLY A 441 -3.95 20.29 -11.66
C GLY A 441 -3.55 21.56 -10.91
N ALA A 442 -2.36 21.59 -10.33
CA ALA A 442 -1.81 22.78 -9.68
C ALA A 442 -1.58 23.94 -10.66
N ILE A 443 -1.11 23.64 -11.88
CA ILE A 443 -0.91 24.64 -12.93
C ILE A 443 -2.25 25.23 -13.38
N VAL A 444 -3.26 24.39 -13.61
CA VAL A 444 -4.62 24.86 -13.96
C VAL A 444 -5.21 25.73 -12.86
N ALA A 445 -4.95 25.40 -11.59
CA ALA A 445 -5.43 26.17 -10.46
C ALA A 445 -4.87 27.60 -10.39
N ILE A 446 -3.68 27.87 -10.94
CA ILE A 446 -3.14 29.24 -11.06
C ILE A 446 -4.09 30.12 -11.88
N GLY A 447 -4.67 29.57 -12.96
CA GLY A 447 -5.65 30.29 -13.78
C GLY A 447 -6.97 30.53 -13.04
N ILE A 448 -7.48 29.52 -12.34
CA ILE A 448 -8.72 29.61 -11.56
C ILE A 448 -8.58 30.66 -10.45
N THR A 449 -7.48 30.62 -9.69
CA THR A 449 -7.22 31.61 -8.62
C THR A 449 -7.10 33.04 -9.17
N ALA A 450 -6.51 33.22 -10.35
CA ALA A 450 -6.44 34.52 -11.00
C ALA A 450 -7.83 35.07 -11.39
N ASP A 451 -8.75 34.21 -11.84
CA ASP A 451 -10.13 34.59 -12.20
C ASP A 451 -10.88 35.22 -11.01
N SER A 452 -10.74 34.64 -9.82
CA SER A 452 -11.34 35.16 -8.59
C SER A 452 -10.90 36.60 -8.27
N PHE A 453 -9.64 36.94 -8.51
CA PHE A 453 -9.13 38.29 -8.31
C PHE A 453 -9.64 39.26 -9.38
N ILE A 454 -9.69 38.82 -10.64
CA ILE A 454 -10.21 39.59 -11.79
C ILE A 454 -11.67 39.98 -11.57
N VAL A 455 -12.52 39.01 -11.21
CA VAL A 455 -13.95 39.24 -10.92
C VAL A 455 -14.13 40.26 -9.81
N TYR A 456 -13.32 40.18 -8.74
CA TYR A 456 -13.38 41.16 -7.66
C TYR A 456 -12.94 42.56 -8.11
N PHE A 457 -11.85 42.66 -8.87
CA PHE A 457 -11.32 43.95 -9.33
C PHE A 457 -12.25 44.64 -10.32
N GLU A 458 -12.80 43.91 -11.30
CA GLU A 458 -13.78 44.48 -12.24
C GLU A 458 -15.01 44.98 -11.51
N ARG A 459 -15.51 44.22 -10.52
CA ARG A 459 -16.65 44.68 -9.72
C ARG A 459 -16.33 45.97 -8.94
N VAL A 460 -15.11 46.11 -8.40
CA VAL A 460 -14.67 47.36 -7.75
C VAL A 460 -14.55 48.51 -8.76
N ARG A 461 -14.00 48.26 -9.96
CA ARG A 461 -13.89 49.25 -11.02
C ARG A 461 -15.26 49.74 -11.48
N ASP A 462 -16.25 48.85 -11.60
CA ASP A 462 -17.63 49.22 -11.94
C ASP A 462 -18.25 50.18 -10.91
N GLU A 463 -18.05 49.94 -9.62
CA GLU A 463 -18.54 50.84 -8.58
C GLU A 463 -17.92 52.24 -8.68
N ILE A 464 -16.65 52.32 -9.10
CA ILE A 464 -15.93 53.59 -9.31
C ILE A 464 -16.41 54.28 -10.60
N ARG A 465 -16.70 53.52 -11.66
CA ARG A 465 -17.35 54.02 -12.88
C ARG A 465 -18.71 54.65 -12.59
N GLU A 466 -19.44 54.11 -11.63
CA GLU A 466 -20.70 54.69 -11.13
C GLU A 466 -20.51 55.94 -10.24
N GLY A 467 -19.28 56.45 -10.10
CA GLY A 467 -18.95 57.70 -9.41
C GLY A 467 -18.70 57.55 -7.91
N ARG A 468 -18.56 56.32 -7.38
CA ARG A 468 -18.28 56.09 -5.95
C ARG A 468 -16.79 56.26 -5.66
N THR A 469 -16.49 56.76 -4.46
CA THR A 469 -15.11 56.78 -3.95
C THR A 469 -14.61 55.36 -3.65
N LEU A 470 -13.29 55.17 -3.64
CA LEU A 470 -12.67 53.84 -3.56
C LEU A 470 -13.09 53.01 -2.32
N ARG A 471 -13.15 53.61 -1.13
CA ARG A 471 -13.47 52.86 0.10
C ARG A 471 -14.91 52.31 0.10
N PRO A 472 -15.95 53.12 -0.18
CA PRO A 472 -17.31 52.60 -0.33
C PRO A 472 -17.49 51.69 -1.54
N ALA A 473 -16.70 51.86 -2.60
CA ALA A 473 -16.71 50.96 -3.76
C ALA A 473 -16.28 49.53 -3.38
N VAL A 474 -15.18 49.39 -2.63
CA VAL A 474 -14.66 48.09 -2.16
C VAL A 474 -15.68 47.35 -1.29
N GLU A 475 -16.37 48.05 -0.39
CA GLU A 475 -17.37 47.44 0.50
C GLU A 475 -18.66 47.05 -0.24
N ARG A 476 -19.10 47.83 -1.24
CA ARG A 476 -20.30 47.52 -2.04
C ARG A 476 -20.07 46.49 -3.14
N ALA A 477 -18.86 46.43 -3.70
CA ALA A 477 -18.50 45.43 -4.69
C ALA A 477 -18.50 44.02 -4.09
N TRP A 478 -18.08 43.89 -2.83
CA TRP A 478 -17.82 42.59 -2.19
C TRP A 478 -19.01 41.63 -2.15
N PRO A 479 -20.24 42.00 -1.74
CA PRO A 479 -21.37 41.07 -1.71
C PRO A 479 -21.73 40.46 -3.07
N ARG A 480 -21.49 41.20 -4.17
CA ARG A 480 -21.71 40.71 -5.53
C ARG A 480 -20.54 39.86 -6.01
N ALA A 481 -19.32 40.36 -5.86
CA ALA A 481 -18.10 39.64 -6.24
C ALA A 481 -18.01 38.28 -5.53
N ARG A 482 -18.22 38.24 -4.21
CA ARG A 482 -18.18 36.99 -3.44
C ARG A 482 -19.19 35.95 -3.92
N ARG A 483 -20.36 36.36 -4.42
CA ARG A 483 -21.39 35.44 -4.92
C ARG A 483 -20.93 34.82 -6.24
N THR A 484 -20.37 35.62 -7.13
CA THR A 484 -19.84 35.12 -8.41
C THR A 484 -18.65 34.20 -8.20
N ILE A 485 -17.70 34.59 -7.34
CA ILE A 485 -16.50 33.79 -7.01
C ILE A 485 -16.91 32.44 -6.42
N LEU A 486 -17.75 32.43 -5.37
CA LEU A 486 -18.22 31.19 -4.76
C LEU A 486 -18.96 30.27 -5.73
N VAL A 487 -19.73 30.83 -6.68
CA VAL A 487 -20.42 30.02 -7.70
C VAL A 487 -19.44 29.44 -8.72
N SER A 488 -18.46 30.23 -9.19
CA SER A 488 -17.43 29.77 -10.13
C SER A 488 -16.56 28.67 -9.52
N ASP A 489 -16.08 28.88 -8.29
CA ASP A 489 -15.24 27.92 -7.57
C ASP A 489 -16.02 26.67 -7.20
N PHE A 490 -17.30 26.79 -6.84
CA PHE A 490 -18.14 25.63 -6.57
C PHE A 490 -18.35 24.75 -7.80
N VAL A 491 -18.49 25.34 -9.00
CA VAL A 491 -18.57 24.57 -10.26
C VAL A 491 -17.24 23.85 -10.52
N SER A 492 -16.12 24.52 -10.32
CA SER A 492 -14.78 23.94 -10.48
C SER A 492 -14.52 22.82 -9.47
N PHE A 493 -14.90 23.02 -8.21
CA PHE A 493 -14.81 22.02 -7.16
C PHE A 493 -15.73 20.82 -7.42
N LEU A 494 -16.96 21.05 -7.90
CA LEU A 494 -17.88 19.98 -8.27
C LEU A 494 -17.30 19.14 -9.41
N ALA A 495 -16.72 19.76 -10.43
CA ALA A 495 -16.02 19.05 -11.50
C ALA A 495 -14.86 18.20 -10.95
N ALA A 496 -14.07 18.76 -10.02
CA ALA A 496 -13.01 18.04 -9.33
C ALA A 496 -13.54 16.83 -8.54
N ALA A 497 -14.63 17.00 -7.78
CA ALA A 497 -15.24 15.95 -6.99
C ALA A 497 -15.79 14.82 -7.86
N VAL A 498 -16.48 15.15 -8.96
CA VAL A 498 -16.97 14.16 -9.93
C VAL A 498 -15.80 13.42 -10.57
N LEU A 499 -14.76 14.12 -11.01
CA LEU A 499 -13.55 13.48 -11.54
C LEU A 499 -12.89 12.57 -10.51
N PHE A 500 -12.81 12.99 -9.25
CA PHE A 500 -12.20 12.20 -8.18
C PHE A 500 -12.96 10.88 -7.92
N VAL A 501 -14.30 10.92 -7.97
CA VAL A 501 -15.15 9.74 -7.75
C VAL A 501 -15.18 8.80 -8.96
N VAL A 502 -15.21 9.35 -10.19
CA VAL A 502 -15.39 8.55 -11.41
C VAL A 502 -14.06 8.00 -11.95
N THR A 503 -12.93 8.65 -11.64
CA THR A 503 -11.61 8.25 -12.16
C THR A 503 -10.83 7.46 -11.13
N VAL A 504 -9.79 6.76 -11.56
CA VAL A 504 -8.91 6.03 -10.64
C VAL A 504 -7.43 6.28 -10.95
N GLY A 505 -6.58 6.16 -9.91
CA GLY A 505 -5.14 6.24 -10.02
C GLY A 505 -4.67 7.66 -10.30
N LYS A 506 -3.88 7.85 -11.36
CA LYS A 506 -3.19 9.13 -11.61
C LYS A 506 -4.13 10.32 -11.80
N VAL A 507 -5.30 10.10 -12.40
CA VAL A 507 -6.30 11.15 -12.65
C VAL A 507 -6.96 11.63 -11.35
N GLN A 508 -7.04 10.77 -10.32
CA GLN A 508 -7.51 11.19 -8.99
C GLN A 508 -6.55 12.21 -8.36
N GLY A 509 -5.24 12.09 -8.61
CA GLY A 509 -4.24 13.08 -8.15
C GLY A 509 -4.45 14.47 -8.78
N PHE A 510 -4.79 14.53 -10.08
CA PHE A 510 -5.20 15.77 -10.74
C PHE A 510 -6.46 16.38 -10.10
N ALA A 511 -7.51 15.56 -9.95
CA ALA A 511 -8.79 15.98 -9.40
C ALA A 511 -8.66 16.45 -7.94
N PHE A 512 -7.91 15.72 -7.13
CA PHE A 512 -7.62 16.08 -5.74
C PHE A 512 -6.90 17.42 -5.64
N THR A 513 -5.86 17.62 -6.45
CA THR A 513 -5.09 18.87 -6.45
C THR A 513 -5.94 20.06 -6.88
N LEU A 514 -6.75 19.90 -7.93
CA LEU A 514 -7.68 20.93 -8.39
C LEU A 514 -8.75 21.24 -7.32
N GLY A 515 -9.30 20.23 -6.66
CA GLY A 515 -10.27 20.39 -5.56
C GLY A 515 -9.67 21.07 -4.33
N LEU A 516 -8.46 20.70 -3.93
CA LEU A 516 -7.76 21.30 -2.79
C LEU A 516 -7.44 22.79 -3.05
N THR A 517 -6.92 23.08 -4.24
CA THR A 517 -6.51 24.45 -4.61
C THR A 517 -7.71 25.37 -4.85
N THR A 518 -8.82 24.88 -5.38
CA THR A 518 -10.08 25.65 -5.47
C THR A 518 -10.64 26.01 -4.10
N LEU A 519 -10.62 25.09 -3.14
CA LEU A 519 -11.04 25.38 -1.76
C LEU A 519 -10.11 26.42 -1.12
N LEU A 520 -8.81 26.30 -1.37
CA LEU A 520 -7.80 27.24 -0.91
C LEU A 520 -7.99 28.63 -1.51
N ASP A 521 -8.37 28.74 -2.78
CA ASP A 521 -8.66 30.02 -3.43
C ASP A 521 -9.74 30.79 -2.69
N VAL A 522 -10.85 30.14 -2.34
CA VAL A 522 -11.92 30.73 -1.53
C VAL A 522 -11.37 31.26 -0.20
N VAL A 523 -10.52 30.49 0.47
CA VAL A 523 -9.90 30.92 1.75
C VAL A 523 -9.03 32.17 1.54
N VAL A 524 -8.18 32.17 0.49
CA VAL A 524 -7.28 33.29 0.17
C VAL A 524 -8.07 34.54 -0.20
N VAL A 525 -9.10 34.43 -1.04
CA VAL A 525 -9.93 35.57 -1.46
C VAL A 525 -10.59 36.25 -0.26
N PHE A 526 -11.14 35.47 0.67
CA PHE A 526 -11.87 35.98 1.82
C PHE A 526 -10.97 36.49 2.95
N LEU A 527 -9.90 35.77 3.27
CA LEU A 527 -9.03 36.08 4.42
C LEU A 527 -7.82 36.95 4.07
N PHE A 528 -7.41 36.97 2.79
CA PHE A 528 -6.25 37.73 2.32
C PHE A 528 -6.64 38.82 1.32
N THR A 529 -7.18 38.47 0.15
CA THR A 529 -7.39 39.42 -0.97
C THR A 529 -8.32 40.58 -0.58
N LYS A 530 -9.53 40.30 -0.06
CA LYS A 530 -10.47 41.35 0.36
C LYS A 530 -9.89 42.23 1.48
N PRO A 531 -9.29 41.69 2.55
CA PRO A 531 -8.67 42.48 3.60
C PRO A 531 -7.50 43.35 3.12
N VAL A 532 -6.60 42.81 2.29
CA VAL A 532 -5.51 43.57 1.66
C VAL A 532 -6.08 44.72 0.83
N MET A 533 -7.07 44.45 -0.02
CA MET A 533 -7.74 45.49 -0.82
C MET A 533 -8.37 46.57 0.05
N THR A 534 -9.01 46.20 1.16
CA THR A 534 -9.61 47.15 2.11
C THR A 534 -8.55 48.05 2.77
N LEU A 535 -7.36 47.52 3.04
CA LEU A 535 -6.25 48.26 3.64
C LEU A 535 -5.55 49.15 2.61
N MET A 536 -5.28 48.64 1.42
CA MET A 536 -4.67 49.41 0.33
C MET A 536 -5.57 50.54 -0.16
N ALA A 537 -6.90 50.37 -0.15
CA ALA A 537 -7.87 51.42 -0.41
C ALA A 537 -7.81 52.60 0.58
N ARG A 538 -7.11 52.46 1.71
CA ARG A 538 -6.89 53.56 2.68
C ARG A 538 -5.63 54.37 2.39
N THR A 539 -4.69 53.83 1.61
CA THR A 539 -3.42 54.49 1.28
C THR A 539 -3.62 55.66 0.31
N LYS A 540 -2.77 56.68 0.40
CA LYS A 540 -2.87 57.89 -0.44
C LYS A 540 -2.72 57.59 -1.94
N PHE A 541 -1.90 56.60 -2.30
CA PHE A 541 -1.66 56.21 -3.69
C PHE A 541 -2.91 55.68 -4.41
N PHE A 542 -3.66 54.77 -3.77
CA PHE A 542 -4.89 54.21 -4.33
C PHE A 542 -6.09 55.14 -4.12
N ALA A 543 -6.22 55.75 -2.94
CA ALA A 543 -7.34 56.64 -2.63
C ALA A 543 -7.32 57.95 -3.45
N GLY A 544 -6.13 58.40 -3.86
CA GLY A 544 -5.95 59.60 -4.68
C GLY A 544 -6.20 59.41 -6.18
N GLY A 545 -6.52 58.19 -6.64
CA GLY A 545 -6.83 57.93 -8.04
C GLY A 545 -5.64 58.10 -8.99
N HIS A 546 -4.43 57.79 -8.54
CA HIS A 546 -3.21 57.92 -9.35
C HIS A 546 -3.35 57.10 -10.67
N PRO A 547 -2.91 57.58 -11.85
CA PRO A 547 -3.11 56.91 -13.14
C PRO A 547 -2.48 55.50 -13.23
N TRP A 548 -1.45 55.24 -12.41
CA TRP A 548 -0.82 53.92 -12.26
C TRP A 548 -1.51 53.01 -11.24
N SER A 549 -2.46 53.51 -10.44
CA SER A 549 -3.20 52.70 -9.46
C SER A 549 -4.17 51.70 -10.11
N GLY A 550 -4.51 51.88 -11.40
CA GLY A 550 -5.55 51.12 -12.09
C GLY A 550 -6.98 51.55 -11.73
N LEU A 551 -7.12 52.52 -10.81
CA LEU A 551 -8.39 52.96 -10.21
C LEU A 551 -8.69 54.45 -10.46
N ASP A 552 -8.02 55.08 -11.44
CA ASP A 552 -8.25 56.47 -11.81
C ASP A 552 -9.68 56.67 -12.36
N PRO A 553 -10.55 57.45 -11.68
CA PRO A 553 -11.93 57.66 -12.11
C PRO A 553 -12.04 58.27 -13.51
N LYS A 554 -11.09 59.11 -13.93
CA LYS A 554 -11.10 59.76 -15.25
C LYS A 554 -10.85 58.75 -16.36
N ARG A 555 -9.90 57.83 -16.17
CA ARG A 555 -9.59 56.76 -17.13
C ARG A 555 -10.64 55.65 -17.15
N LEU A 556 -11.36 55.46 -16.05
CA LEU A 556 -12.45 54.49 -15.97
C LEU A 556 -13.75 55.01 -16.60
N GLY A 557 -13.85 56.31 -16.95
CA GLY A 557 -15.06 56.91 -17.52
C GLY A 557 -16.12 57.21 -16.46
N ALA A 558 -15.71 57.50 -15.23
CA ALA A 558 -16.63 57.79 -14.13
C ALA A 558 -17.50 59.02 -14.44
N LYS A 559 -18.82 58.84 -14.38
CA LYS A 559 -19.76 59.96 -14.54
C LYS A 559 -19.65 60.86 -13.31
N PRO A 560 -19.53 62.20 -13.46
CA PRO A 560 -19.54 63.11 -12.31
C PRO A 560 -20.80 62.87 -11.48
N PRO A 561 -20.72 62.87 -10.14
CA PRO A 561 -21.93 62.74 -9.34
C PRO A 561 -22.89 63.87 -9.73
N LEU A 562 -24.11 63.51 -10.16
CA LEU A 562 -25.17 64.48 -10.41
C LEU A 562 -25.29 65.33 -9.16
N ARG A 563 -24.86 66.59 -9.27
CA ARG A 563 -24.88 67.57 -8.18
C ARG A 563 -26.35 67.70 -7.78
N ARG A 564 -26.73 67.06 -6.68
CA ARG A 564 -28.09 67.16 -6.12
C ARG A 564 -28.32 68.66 -5.89
N SER A 565 -29.13 69.28 -6.74
CA SER A 565 -29.53 70.66 -6.54
C SER A 565 -30.14 70.75 -5.14
N ARG A 566 -29.64 71.72 -4.38
CA ARG A 566 -30.08 72.04 -3.03
C ARG A 566 -31.61 72.09 -3.05
N ARG A 567 -32.29 71.19 -2.32
CA ARG A 567 -33.73 71.32 -2.06
C ARG A 567 -33.90 72.69 -1.40
N VAL A 568 -34.51 73.62 -2.12
CA VAL A 568 -34.99 74.89 -1.55
C VAL A 568 -36.08 74.50 -0.56
N ASN A 569 -35.89 74.86 0.71
CA ASN A 569 -36.94 74.69 1.74
C ASN A 569 -38.12 75.56 1.32
N ALA A 570 -39.26 74.95 1.02
CA ALA A 570 -40.53 75.67 0.90
C ALA A 570 -40.98 76.10 2.32
N PRO A 571 -41.50 77.33 2.51
CA PRO A 571 -42.00 77.77 3.80
C PRO A 571 -43.28 77.01 4.14
N THR A 572 -43.38 76.54 5.38
CA THR A 572 -44.59 75.96 5.95
C THR A 572 -45.53 77.10 6.37
N ASP A 573 -46.71 77.18 5.76
CA ASP A 573 -47.82 78.01 6.27
C ASP A 573 -48.30 77.45 7.62
N PRO A 574 -48.63 78.34 8.60
CA PRO A 574 -49.27 77.92 9.83
C PRO A 574 -50.77 77.76 9.56
N LYS A 575 -51.32 76.58 9.82
CA LYS A 575 -52.78 76.42 9.93
C LYS A 575 -53.21 76.84 11.34
N GLU A 576 -53.92 77.96 11.41
CA GLU A 576 -54.71 78.38 12.56
C GLU A 576 -55.84 77.38 12.88
N ALA A 577 -56.13 77.32 14.19
CA ALA A 577 -57.36 76.95 14.92
C ALA A 577 -58.28 75.84 14.39
#